data_AF-A0A9D9C605-F1
#
_entry.id   AF-A0A9D9C605-F1
#
_cell.length_a   1.000
_cell.length_b   1.000
_cell.length_c   1.000
_cell.angle_alpha   90.00
_cell.angle_beta   90.00
_cell.angle_gamma   90.00
#
_symmetry.space_group_name_H-M   'P 1'
#
loop_
_entity.id
_entity.type
_entity.pdbx_description
1 polymer ?
#
loop_
_entity_poly.entity_id
_entity_poly.type
_entity_poly.pdbx_seq_one_letter_code
_entity_poly.pdbx_strand_id
1 'polypeptide(L)'
;GKTLILNIDGFLDFHPHFLSDGLKRQGIDCCMASVTIDELQRLRTSPTEMRSANIAKILHKDDTIVRFTEKVAEKAQGFDTVILPSVFGIYDSLMENYLVERLKCNVRLVSTFPPSAPGIRLQMMLKQHFQNLGGVYMLGDMVTNGHLDGDRLMDIHTANHKDIPFEADNFIIATGSFFSHGLQAHLNSICEPIFNLDVTNCGERQQWFDQNVFGSQPYMTFGVVTDNKFHPQIEGRSVENLYAVGSLLESANCLKEASGAGVSILSALNVANNILKR
;
A
#
# COMPACT_ATOMS: atom_id res chain seq x y z
N GLY A 1 3.74 30.80 10.75
CA GLY A 1 5.20 30.91 10.58
C GLY A 1 5.55 30.81 9.11
N LYS A 2 6.76 31.22 8.72
CA LYS A 2 7.28 31.06 7.36
C LYS A 2 7.52 29.57 7.07
N THR A 3 6.91 29.06 6.01
CA THR A 3 7.00 27.65 5.63
C THR A 3 7.79 27.49 4.33
N LEU A 4 8.73 26.54 4.30
CA LEU A 4 9.47 26.14 3.12
C LEU A 4 9.02 24.75 2.66
N ILE A 5 8.60 24.62 1.41
CA ILE A 5 8.42 23.33 0.74
C ILE A 5 9.70 23.03 -0.04
N LEU A 6 10.44 22.01 0.40
CA LEU A 6 11.75 21.68 -0.16
C LEU A 6 11.65 20.34 -0.90
N ASN A 7 11.78 20.39 -2.24
CA ASN A 7 11.88 19.18 -3.05
C ASN A 7 13.34 18.72 -3.21
N ILE A 8 13.53 17.48 -3.65
CA ILE A 8 14.83 16.99 -4.13
C ILE A 8 14.90 17.22 -5.64
N ASP A 9 16.03 17.74 -6.13
CA ASP A 9 16.22 17.97 -7.57
C ASP A 9 16.00 16.68 -8.38
N GLY A 10 15.09 16.75 -9.35
CA GLY A 10 14.75 15.63 -10.23
C GLY A 10 13.75 14.62 -9.62
N PHE A 11 13.27 14.82 -8.39
CA PHE A 11 12.27 13.96 -7.79
C PHE A 11 10.85 14.38 -8.20
N LEU A 12 10.19 13.53 -8.98
CA LEU A 12 8.90 13.84 -9.63
C LEU A 12 7.68 13.44 -8.79
N ASP A 13 7.86 12.53 -7.84
CA ASP A 13 6.77 11.95 -7.03
C ASP A 13 6.42 12.83 -5.81
N PHE A 14 6.87 14.09 -5.81
CA PHE A 14 6.55 15.14 -4.84
C PHE A 14 6.10 16.40 -5.59
N HIS A 15 4.97 16.98 -5.18
CA HIS A 15 4.32 18.07 -5.91
C HIS A 15 4.22 19.37 -5.09
N PRO A 16 5.30 20.18 -5.04
CA PRO A 16 5.34 21.41 -4.23
C PRO A 16 4.22 22.40 -4.50
N HIS A 17 3.84 22.58 -5.77
CA HIS A 17 2.78 23.54 -6.15
C HIS A 17 1.42 23.13 -5.60
N PHE A 18 1.05 21.85 -5.70
CA PHE A 18 -0.21 21.33 -5.15
C PHE A 18 -0.26 21.48 -3.62
N LEU A 19 0.86 21.21 -2.93
CA LEU A 19 0.97 21.41 -1.49
C LEU A 19 0.86 22.89 -1.12
N SER A 20 1.55 23.77 -1.85
CA SER A 20 1.51 25.21 -1.64
C SER A 20 0.09 25.76 -1.83
N ASP A 21 -0.62 25.35 -2.88
CA ASP A 21 -1.99 25.81 -3.14
C ASP A 21 -2.96 25.33 -2.06
N GLY A 22 -2.82 24.08 -1.61
CA GLY A 22 -3.60 23.54 -0.50
C GLY A 22 -3.36 24.27 0.82
N LEU A 23 -2.10 24.52 1.16
CA LEU A 23 -1.71 25.25 2.37
C LEU A 23 -2.13 26.72 2.32
N LYS A 24 -2.04 27.36 1.15
CA LYS A 24 -2.51 28.73 0.96
C LYS A 24 -4.01 28.87 1.20
N ARG A 25 -4.82 27.88 0.79
CA ARG A 25 -6.26 27.84 1.12
C ARG A 25 -6.53 27.73 2.63
N GLN A 26 -5.56 27.25 3.41
CA GLN A 26 -5.60 27.21 4.88
C GLN A 26 -4.92 28.44 5.52
N GLY A 27 -4.55 29.46 4.74
CA GLY A 27 -3.91 30.69 5.23
C GLY A 27 -2.41 30.56 5.50
N ILE A 28 -1.73 29.55 4.95
CA ILE A 28 -0.29 29.33 5.12
C ILE A 28 0.44 29.66 3.81
N ASP A 29 1.17 30.76 3.79
CA ASP A 29 2.05 31.09 2.67
C ASP A 29 3.35 30.26 2.74
N CYS A 30 3.71 29.70 1.58
CA CYS A 30 4.86 28.80 1.44
C CYS A 30 5.85 29.35 0.42
N CYS A 31 7.15 29.26 0.72
CA CYS A 31 8.21 29.35 -0.28
C CYS A 31 8.52 27.95 -0.80
N MET A 32 8.95 27.87 -2.06
CA MET A 32 9.40 26.61 -2.67
C MET A 32 10.87 26.70 -3.02
N ALA A 33 11.61 25.63 -2.75
CA ALA A 33 12.98 25.48 -3.19
C ALA A 33 13.27 24.00 -3.49
N SER A 34 14.48 23.75 -3.97
CA SER A 34 15.00 22.39 -4.11
C SER A 34 16.37 22.23 -3.46
N VAL A 35 16.71 20.97 -3.17
CA VAL A 35 17.98 20.56 -2.58
C VAL A 35 18.54 19.36 -3.35
N THR A 36 19.86 19.28 -3.41
CA THR A 36 20.57 18.14 -3.99
C THR A 36 21.92 17.95 -3.31
N ILE A 37 22.48 16.76 -3.46
CA ILE A 37 23.82 16.35 -3.08
C ILE A 37 24.38 15.48 -4.21
N ASP A 38 25.71 15.36 -4.31
CA ASP A 38 26.39 14.68 -5.41
C ASP A 38 25.93 13.21 -5.57
N GLU A 39 25.62 12.54 -4.47
CA GLU A 39 25.15 11.15 -4.47
C GLU A 39 23.78 11.01 -5.11
N LEU A 40 22.89 11.99 -4.93
CA LEU A 40 21.57 12.02 -5.56
C LEU A 40 21.64 12.46 -7.02
N GLN A 41 22.64 13.25 -7.40
CA GLN A 41 22.86 13.59 -8.81
C GLN A 41 23.14 12.35 -9.67
N ARG A 42 23.80 11.32 -9.12
CA ARG A 42 24.06 10.06 -9.83
C ARG A 42 22.77 9.30 -10.20
N LEU A 43 21.72 9.41 -9.40
CA LEU A 43 20.41 8.84 -9.76
C LEU A 43 19.80 9.53 -10.98
N ARG A 44 20.12 10.80 -11.22
CA ARG A 44 19.55 11.57 -12.33
C ARG A 44 20.00 11.11 -13.70
N THR A 45 21.00 10.23 -13.79
CA THR A 45 21.37 9.57 -15.06
C THR A 45 20.20 8.82 -15.68
N SER A 46 19.26 8.33 -14.85
CA SER A 46 17.97 7.84 -15.33
C SER A 46 16.81 8.38 -14.49
N PRO A 47 15.80 9.03 -15.09
CA PRO A 47 14.59 9.44 -14.38
C PRO A 47 13.88 8.28 -13.66
N THR A 48 14.05 7.04 -14.13
CA THR A 48 13.47 5.84 -13.50
C THR A 48 14.08 5.54 -12.13
N GLU A 49 15.27 6.07 -11.84
CA GLU A 49 16.00 5.83 -10.60
C GLU A 49 15.67 6.88 -9.51
N MET A 50 15.03 8.00 -9.88
CA MET A 50 14.56 9.03 -8.94
C MET A 50 13.25 8.60 -8.26
N ARG A 51 13.28 7.45 -7.59
CA ARG A 51 12.16 6.89 -6.81
C ARG A 51 12.43 7.02 -5.33
N SER A 52 11.36 7.18 -4.56
CA SER A 52 11.40 7.30 -3.09
C SER A 52 12.29 6.22 -2.46
N ALA A 53 12.12 4.96 -2.91
CA ALA A 53 12.90 3.85 -2.38
C ALA A 53 14.41 3.93 -2.71
N ASN A 54 14.77 4.38 -3.91
CA ASN A 54 16.18 4.47 -4.32
C ASN A 54 16.88 5.65 -3.65
N ILE A 55 16.19 6.79 -3.51
CA ILE A 55 16.67 7.93 -2.74
C ILE A 55 16.92 7.51 -1.30
N ALA A 56 15.96 6.85 -0.66
CA ALA A 56 16.11 6.38 0.72
C ALA A 56 17.28 5.40 0.89
N LYS A 57 17.53 4.50 -0.08
CA LYS A 57 18.69 3.60 -0.07
C LYS A 57 20.02 4.35 -0.16
N ILE A 58 20.09 5.43 -0.93
CA ILE A 58 21.31 6.25 -1.02
C ILE A 58 21.52 7.05 0.25
N LEU A 59 20.47 7.66 0.79
CA LEU A 59 20.55 8.42 2.04
C LEU A 59 20.94 7.54 3.24
N HIS A 60 20.68 6.23 3.17
CA HIS A 60 21.14 5.26 4.18
C HIS A 60 22.63 4.93 4.11
N LYS A 61 23.33 5.25 3.01
CA LYS A 61 24.76 4.90 2.85
C LYS A 61 25.65 5.95 3.50
N ASP A 62 26.64 5.46 4.24
CA ASP A 62 27.72 6.28 4.79
C ASP A 62 27.19 7.54 5.53
N ASP A 63 27.91 8.65 5.45
CA ASP A 63 27.50 9.95 5.99
C ASP A 63 26.59 10.76 5.05
N THR A 64 25.90 10.10 4.10
CA THR A 64 25.09 10.80 3.07
C THR A 64 23.94 11.60 3.71
N ILE A 65 23.30 11.05 4.75
CA ILE A 65 22.27 11.78 5.51
C ILE A 65 22.83 13.05 6.17
N VAL A 66 24.09 13.06 6.59
CA VAL A 66 24.74 14.22 7.21
C VAL A 66 24.83 15.35 6.20
N ARG A 67 25.42 15.08 5.03
CA ARG A 67 25.55 16.05 3.92
C ARG A 67 24.19 16.56 3.44
N PHE A 68 23.21 15.66 3.32
CA PHE A 68 21.84 16.04 2.97
C PHE A 68 21.26 17.01 4.01
N THR A 69 21.38 16.67 5.30
CA THR A 69 20.86 17.48 6.41
C THR A 69 21.50 18.86 6.45
N GLU A 70 22.81 18.97 6.21
CA GLU A 70 23.50 20.26 6.12
C GLU A 70 22.93 21.13 4.99
N LYS A 71 22.70 20.56 3.81
CA LYS A 71 22.09 21.28 2.68
C LYS A 71 20.65 21.68 2.94
N VAL A 72 19.88 20.85 3.63
CA VAL A 72 18.54 21.23 4.09
C VAL A 72 18.63 22.36 5.12
N ALA A 73 19.55 22.30 6.07
CA ALA A 73 19.74 23.32 7.10
C ALA A 73 20.12 24.69 6.52
N GLU A 74 20.98 24.72 5.49
CA GLU A 74 21.32 25.93 4.74
C GLU A 74 20.06 26.58 4.12
N LYS A 75 19.19 25.76 3.49
CA LYS A 75 17.95 26.25 2.84
C LYS A 75 16.86 26.62 3.83
N ALA A 76 16.83 25.97 4.99
CA ALA A 76 15.84 26.16 6.04
C ALA A 76 16.04 27.46 6.86
N GLN A 77 17.15 28.18 6.66
CA GLN A 77 17.43 29.40 7.43
C GLN A 77 16.33 30.45 7.26
N GLY A 78 15.81 30.94 8.38
CA GLY A 78 14.73 31.94 8.40
C GLY A 78 13.32 31.39 8.19
N PHE A 79 13.15 30.06 8.13
CA PHE A 79 11.86 29.39 8.09
C PHE A 79 11.53 28.73 9.45
N ASP A 80 10.24 28.79 9.82
CA ASP A 80 9.73 28.14 11.04
C ASP A 80 9.37 26.67 10.79
N THR A 81 9.13 26.31 9.54
CA THR A 81 8.73 24.95 9.13
C THR A 81 9.32 24.60 7.77
N VAL A 82 9.81 23.37 7.64
CA VAL A 82 10.25 22.78 6.38
C VAL A 82 9.42 21.53 6.09
N ILE A 83 8.85 21.47 4.89
CA ILE A 83 8.10 20.33 4.37
C ILE A 83 8.98 19.61 3.34
N LEU A 84 9.22 18.32 3.57
CA LEU A 84 10.06 17.45 2.74
C LEU A 84 9.26 16.25 2.24
N PRO A 85 9.64 15.66 1.10
CA PRO A 85 9.16 14.33 0.74
C PRO A 85 9.69 13.27 1.72
N SER A 86 8.85 12.30 2.09
CA SER A 86 9.20 11.19 2.98
C SER A 86 9.97 10.11 2.21
N VAL A 87 11.24 10.40 1.91
CA VAL A 87 12.16 9.54 1.17
C VAL A 87 13.32 9.06 2.04
N PHE A 88 13.06 8.89 3.33
CA PHE A 88 14.04 8.49 4.34
C PHE A 88 13.60 7.17 4.99
N GLY A 89 14.54 6.50 5.65
CA GLY A 89 14.22 5.47 6.63
C GLY A 89 13.40 4.30 6.08
N ILE A 90 13.88 3.62 5.02
CA ILE A 90 13.23 2.36 4.58
C ILE A 90 13.30 1.30 5.68
N TYR A 91 14.41 1.22 6.42
CA TYR A 91 14.69 0.14 7.36
C TYR A 91 14.30 0.50 8.81
N ASP A 92 14.36 1.78 9.16
CA ASP A 92 14.13 2.29 10.51
C ASP A 92 13.70 3.77 10.46
N SER A 93 13.42 4.36 11.62
CA SER A 93 13.08 5.79 11.77
C SER A 93 14.27 6.67 12.15
N LEU A 94 15.50 6.13 12.21
CA LEU A 94 16.67 6.84 12.74
C LEU A 94 17.03 8.06 11.91
N MET A 95 16.93 7.97 10.58
CA MET A 95 17.19 9.13 9.69
C MET A 95 16.17 10.25 9.85
N GLU A 96 14.90 9.92 10.04
CA GLU A 96 13.86 10.93 10.24
C GLU A 96 14.12 11.67 11.55
N ASN A 97 14.44 10.94 12.62
CA ASN A 97 14.84 11.50 13.90
C ASN A 97 16.11 12.37 13.76
N TYR A 98 17.11 11.89 13.03
CA TYR A 98 18.36 12.61 12.78
C TYR A 98 18.12 13.98 12.13
N LEU A 99 17.23 14.04 11.13
CA LEU A 99 16.82 15.28 10.46
C LEU A 99 16.09 16.22 11.41
N VAL A 100 15.11 15.71 12.15
CA VAL A 100 14.30 16.50 13.10
C VAL A 100 15.16 17.10 14.21
N GLU A 101 16.11 16.34 14.74
CA GLU A 101 16.98 16.78 15.84
C GLU A 101 17.98 17.87 15.43
N ARG A 102 18.39 17.91 14.15
CA ARG A 102 19.44 18.81 13.66
C ARG A 102 18.92 20.06 12.99
N LEU A 103 17.67 20.05 12.54
CA LEU A 103 17.02 21.21 11.95
C LEU A 103 16.40 22.06 13.06
N LYS A 104 16.77 23.35 13.13
CA LYS A 104 16.26 24.31 14.13
C LYS A 104 14.83 24.81 13.83
N CYS A 105 14.04 24.03 13.11
CA CYS A 105 12.70 24.37 12.65
C CYS A 105 11.80 23.13 12.67
N ASN A 106 10.49 23.31 12.53
CA ASN A 106 9.58 22.16 12.47
C ASN A 106 9.76 21.41 11.15
N VAL A 107 10.05 20.11 11.22
CA VAL A 107 10.17 19.25 10.03
C VAL A 107 8.86 18.49 9.82
N ARG A 108 8.30 18.56 8.61
CA ARG A 108 7.12 17.80 8.21
C ARG A 108 7.45 16.95 6.99
N LEU A 109 7.27 15.64 7.13
CA LEU A 109 7.48 14.68 6.04
C LEU A 109 6.14 14.35 5.39
N VAL A 110 6.09 14.40 4.06
CA VAL A 110 4.89 14.11 3.27
C VAL A 110 5.15 12.86 2.45
N SER A 111 4.27 11.86 2.60
CA SER A 111 4.34 10.62 1.83
C SER A 111 4.24 10.90 0.33
N THR A 112 5.05 10.19 -0.45
CA THR A 112 5.15 10.31 -1.90
C THR A 112 4.33 9.20 -2.57
N PHE A 113 4.22 9.24 -3.90
CA PHE A 113 3.56 8.16 -4.64
C PHE A 113 4.21 6.78 -4.36
N PRO A 114 3.41 5.69 -4.42
CA PRO A 114 3.93 4.34 -4.34
C PRO A 114 4.88 4.00 -5.51
N PRO A 115 5.91 3.17 -5.28
CA PRO A 115 6.33 2.65 -3.99
C PRO A 115 6.99 3.74 -3.13
N SER A 116 6.50 3.92 -1.90
CA SER A 116 6.99 4.93 -0.97
C SER A 116 7.86 4.30 0.13
N ALA A 117 8.93 4.98 0.52
CA ALA A 117 9.79 4.55 1.63
C ALA A 117 9.02 4.22 2.93
N PRO A 118 8.08 5.06 3.42
CA PRO A 118 7.30 4.72 4.61
C PRO A 118 6.38 3.50 4.41
N GLY A 119 5.84 3.30 3.20
CA GLY A 119 5.02 2.13 2.89
C GLY A 119 5.83 0.83 2.92
N ILE A 120 7.03 0.85 2.33
CA ILE A 120 7.98 -0.29 2.37
C ILE A 120 8.38 -0.58 3.82
N ARG A 121 8.72 0.45 4.61
CA ARG A 121 9.06 0.28 6.03
C ARG A 121 7.91 -0.39 6.79
N LEU A 122 6.68 0.10 6.60
CA LEU A 122 5.50 -0.46 7.26
C LEU A 122 5.31 -1.94 6.89
N GLN A 123 5.44 -2.30 5.62
CA GLN A 123 5.37 -3.68 5.16
C GLN A 123 6.44 -4.56 5.83
N MET A 124 7.69 -4.08 5.89
CA MET A 124 8.80 -4.81 6.52
C MET A 124 8.57 -5.02 8.02
N MET A 125 8.12 -3.98 8.72
CA MET A 125 7.82 -4.05 10.15
C MET A 125 6.69 -5.03 10.45
N LEU A 126 5.60 -5.00 9.68
CA LEU A 126 4.48 -5.93 9.83
C LEU A 126 4.92 -7.39 9.58
N LYS A 127 5.71 -7.62 8.52
CA LYS A 127 6.28 -8.93 8.21
C LYS A 127 7.15 -9.43 9.37
N GLN A 128 8.09 -8.62 9.84
CA GLN A 128 8.98 -9.01 10.94
C GLN A 128 8.20 -9.27 12.23
N HIS A 129 7.21 -8.45 12.54
CA HIS A 129 6.36 -8.64 13.71
C HIS A 129 5.59 -9.97 13.63
N PHE A 130 4.99 -10.28 12.49
CA PHE A 130 4.31 -11.56 12.26
C PHE A 130 5.25 -12.76 12.44
N GLN A 131 6.47 -12.69 11.92
CA GLN A 131 7.47 -13.76 12.09
C GLN A 131 7.95 -13.91 13.54
N ASN A 132 8.12 -12.80 14.25
CA ASN A 132 8.50 -12.82 15.67
C ASN A 132 7.42 -13.45 16.57
N LEU A 133 6.15 -13.39 16.14
CA LEU A 133 5.03 -14.08 16.81
C LEU A 133 4.92 -15.57 16.43
N GLY A 134 5.85 -16.10 15.63
CA GLY A 134 5.87 -17.50 15.19
C GLY A 134 5.21 -17.75 13.83
N GLY A 135 4.76 -16.69 13.13
CA GLY A 135 4.18 -16.81 11.80
C GLY A 135 5.21 -17.19 10.72
N VAL A 136 4.78 -17.99 9.75
CA VAL A 136 5.61 -18.38 8.60
C VAL A 136 5.21 -17.56 7.37
N TYR A 137 6.18 -16.88 6.74
CA TYR A 137 5.96 -16.06 5.55
C TYR A 137 6.72 -16.64 4.35
N MET A 138 5.98 -17.21 3.38
CA MET A 138 6.53 -17.85 2.19
C MET A 138 6.54 -16.86 1.01
N LEU A 139 7.65 -16.12 0.87
CA LEU A 139 7.80 -15.16 -0.22
C LEU A 139 8.03 -15.88 -1.57
N GLY A 140 7.30 -15.45 -2.60
CA GLY A 140 7.47 -15.97 -3.96
C GLY A 140 6.75 -17.30 -4.22
N ASP A 141 5.88 -17.72 -3.30
CA ASP A 141 4.95 -18.82 -3.53
C ASP A 141 3.53 -18.28 -3.76
N MET A 142 2.71 -19.06 -4.46
CA MET A 142 1.36 -18.69 -4.85
C MET A 142 0.44 -19.90 -4.73
N VAL A 143 -0.72 -19.72 -4.10
CA VAL A 143 -1.76 -20.73 -4.06
C VAL A 143 -2.36 -20.90 -5.45
N THR A 144 -2.48 -22.15 -5.90
CA THR A 144 -2.96 -22.48 -7.26
C THR A 144 -4.35 -23.09 -7.27
N ASN A 145 -4.72 -23.82 -6.21
CA ASN A 145 -6.05 -24.40 -6.01
C ASN A 145 -6.21 -24.84 -4.54
N GLY A 146 -7.38 -25.36 -4.19
CA GLY A 146 -7.59 -26.11 -2.97
C GLY A 146 -8.75 -27.09 -3.08
N HIS A 147 -8.86 -27.97 -2.09
CA HIS A 147 -9.83 -29.06 -2.05
C HIS A 147 -10.98 -28.76 -1.09
N LEU A 148 -12.21 -28.71 -1.63
CA LEU A 148 -13.44 -28.53 -0.86
C LEU A 148 -14.13 -29.87 -0.64
N ASP A 149 -14.50 -30.15 0.61
CA ASP A 149 -15.42 -31.22 0.99
C ASP A 149 -16.69 -30.60 1.58
N GLY A 150 -17.77 -30.61 0.80
CA GLY A 150 -19.01 -29.91 1.15
C GLY A 150 -18.82 -28.39 1.22
N ASP A 151 -19.07 -27.82 2.39
CA ASP A 151 -18.95 -26.39 2.71
C ASP A 151 -17.64 -26.05 3.44
N ARG A 152 -16.66 -26.96 3.43
CA ARG A 152 -15.39 -26.80 4.13
C ARG A 152 -14.19 -26.95 3.19
N LEU A 153 -13.25 -26.02 3.28
CA LEU A 153 -11.94 -26.10 2.63
C LEU A 153 -11.01 -26.98 3.48
N MET A 154 -10.51 -28.06 2.90
CA MET A 154 -9.67 -29.03 3.60
C MET A 154 -8.20 -28.66 3.50
N ASP A 155 -7.76 -28.31 2.29
CA ASP A 155 -6.38 -28.00 1.99
C ASP A 155 -6.21 -27.06 0.79
N ILE A 156 -5.01 -26.51 0.67
CA ILE A 156 -4.57 -25.71 -0.48
C ILE A 156 -3.26 -26.24 -1.06
N HIS A 157 -3.10 -26.08 -2.38
CA HIS A 157 -1.85 -26.36 -3.08
C HIS A 157 -1.18 -25.06 -3.54
N THR A 158 0.15 -25.09 -3.59
CA THR A 158 0.94 -23.95 -4.06
C THR A 158 1.86 -24.31 -5.22
N ALA A 159 2.26 -23.30 -5.99
CA ALA A 159 3.11 -23.45 -7.15
C ALA A 159 4.47 -24.09 -6.81
N ASN A 160 5.04 -23.75 -5.65
CA ASN A 160 6.38 -24.22 -5.28
C ASN A 160 6.36 -25.58 -4.53
N HIS A 161 5.22 -25.96 -3.93
CA HIS A 161 5.12 -27.17 -3.10
C HIS A 161 4.43 -28.37 -3.79
N LYS A 162 4.00 -28.21 -5.05
CA LYS A 162 3.47 -29.30 -5.90
C LYS A 162 2.41 -30.15 -5.16
N ASP A 163 2.74 -31.40 -4.87
CA ASP A 163 1.83 -32.42 -4.34
C ASP A 163 1.75 -32.40 -2.80
N ILE A 164 2.43 -31.48 -2.12
CA ILE A 164 2.33 -31.33 -0.67
C ILE A 164 1.23 -30.30 -0.36
N PRO A 165 0.05 -30.74 0.12
CA PRO A 165 -1.02 -29.83 0.51
C PRO A 165 -0.69 -29.11 1.83
N PHE A 166 -1.23 -27.90 1.99
CA PHE A 166 -1.28 -27.20 3.26
C PHE A 166 -2.68 -27.31 3.85
N GLU A 167 -2.76 -27.96 5.01
CA GLU A 167 -3.99 -28.13 5.78
C GLU A 167 -4.09 -27.08 6.90
N ALA A 168 -5.30 -26.59 7.16
CA ALA A 168 -5.57 -25.68 8.26
C ALA A 168 -7.04 -25.77 8.72
N ASP A 169 -7.29 -25.44 9.98
CA ASP A 169 -8.66 -25.36 10.50
C ASP A 169 -9.44 -24.20 9.87
N ASN A 170 -8.75 -23.09 9.56
CA ASN A 170 -9.30 -21.88 8.97
C ASN A 170 -8.33 -21.29 7.94
N PHE A 171 -8.89 -20.75 6.86
CA PHE A 171 -8.17 -20.11 5.76
C PHE A 171 -8.62 -18.66 5.62
N ILE A 172 -7.69 -17.77 5.26
CA ILE A 172 -8.00 -16.36 4.98
C ILE A 172 -7.49 -16.03 3.59
N ILE A 173 -8.39 -15.64 2.69
CA ILE A 173 -8.05 -15.14 1.36
C ILE A 173 -7.96 -13.61 1.40
N ALA A 174 -6.73 -13.12 1.21
CA ALA A 174 -6.37 -11.70 1.22
C ALA A 174 -5.56 -11.32 -0.03
N THR A 175 -5.92 -11.89 -1.18
CA THR A 175 -5.21 -11.77 -2.47
C THR A 175 -5.37 -10.39 -3.12
N GLY A 176 -6.30 -9.57 -2.60
CA GLY A 176 -6.60 -8.23 -3.12
C GLY A 176 -7.37 -8.24 -4.43
N SER A 177 -7.61 -7.05 -4.98
CA SER A 177 -8.40 -6.89 -6.22
C SER A 177 -7.55 -7.08 -7.49
N PHE A 178 -7.95 -6.46 -8.59
CA PHE A 178 -7.37 -6.60 -9.93
C PHE A 178 -5.86 -6.37 -10.01
N PHE A 179 -5.33 -5.32 -9.37
CA PHE A 179 -3.89 -5.01 -9.43
C PHE A 179 -3.02 -6.11 -8.78
N SER A 180 -3.56 -6.77 -7.76
CA SER A 180 -2.89 -7.84 -7.03
C SER A 180 -3.15 -9.22 -7.64
N HIS A 181 -3.92 -9.29 -8.73
CA HIS A 181 -4.34 -10.52 -9.41
C HIS A 181 -5.23 -11.45 -8.56
N GLY A 182 -5.79 -10.97 -7.44
CA GLY A 182 -6.79 -11.72 -6.69
C GLY A 182 -8.17 -11.71 -7.36
N LEU A 183 -8.42 -10.76 -8.26
CA LEU A 183 -9.50 -10.81 -9.25
C LEU A 183 -8.90 -10.72 -10.65
N GLN A 184 -9.45 -11.49 -11.58
CA GLN A 184 -9.06 -11.48 -12.98
C GLN A 184 -10.24 -11.07 -13.85
N ALA A 185 -10.02 -10.08 -14.71
CA ALA A 185 -11.01 -9.63 -15.69
C ALA A 185 -10.74 -10.29 -17.04
N HIS A 186 -11.69 -11.10 -17.51
CA HIS A 186 -11.74 -11.63 -18.87
C HIS A 186 -12.58 -10.72 -19.76
N LEU A 187 -12.79 -11.13 -21.02
CA LEU A 187 -13.59 -10.35 -21.98
C LEU A 187 -15.04 -10.18 -21.49
N ASN A 188 -15.63 -11.25 -20.95
CA ASN A 188 -17.06 -11.29 -20.62
C ASN A 188 -17.33 -11.64 -19.14
N SER A 189 -16.29 -11.78 -18.32
CA SER A 189 -16.44 -12.20 -16.93
C SER A 189 -15.32 -11.67 -16.07
N ILE A 190 -15.57 -11.65 -14.76
CA ILE A 190 -14.55 -11.47 -13.73
C ILE A 190 -14.63 -12.68 -12.83
N CYS A 191 -13.49 -13.20 -12.40
CA CYS A 191 -13.43 -14.31 -11.47
C CYS A 191 -12.35 -14.11 -10.40
N GLU A 192 -12.54 -14.78 -9.28
CA GLU A 192 -11.47 -15.11 -8.36
C GLU A 192 -10.79 -16.41 -8.86
N PRO A 193 -9.47 -16.41 -9.11
CA PRO A 193 -8.83 -17.46 -9.91
C PRO A 193 -8.51 -18.76 -9.16
N ILE A 194 -8.57 -18.80 -7.82
CA ILE A 194 -8.12 -19.96 -7.03
C ILE A 194 -9.27 -20.93 -6.76
N PHE A 195 -10.40 -20.42 -6.27
CA PHE A 195 -11.55 -21.20 -5.85
C PHE A 195 -12.80 -20.92 -6.70
N ASN A 196 -12.71 -19.97 -7.65
CA ASN A 196 -13.85 -19.51 -8.45
C ASN A 196 -15.01 -19.02 -7.56
N LEU A 197 -14.65 -18.23 -6.53
CA LEU A 197 -15.62 -17.61 -5.63
C LEU A 197 -16.60 -16.72 -6.40
N ASP A 198 -17.82 -16.61 -5.89
CA ASP A 198 -18.84 -15.74 -6.44
C ASP A 198 -18.36 -14.28 -6.37
N VAL A 199 -18.30 -13.61 -7.53
CA VAL A 199 -17.88 -12.21 -7.64
C VAL A 199 -19.06 -11.36 -8.07
N THR A 200 -19.19 -10.16 -7.52
CA THR A 200 -20.15 -9.16 -7.98
C THR A 200 -19.94 -8.88 -9.47
N ASN A 201 -20.92 -9.26 -10.28
CA ASN A 201 -20.91 -8.99 -11.71
C ASN A 201 -21.96 -7.92 -12.03
N CYS A 202 -21.55 -6.86 -12.75
CA CYS A 202 -22.47 -5.96 -13.44
C CYS A 202 -22.66 -6.39 -14.90
N GLY A 203 -23.70 -7.19 -15.17
CA GLY A 203 -24.27 -7.37 -16.52
C GLY A 203 -23.26 -7.40 -17.68
N GLU A 204 -23.51 -6.60 -18.71
CA GLU A 204 -22.64 -6.50 -19.88
C GLU A 204 -21.42 -5.61 -19.62
N ARG A 205 -20.32 -5.88 -20.34
CA ARG A 205 -19.03 -5.17 -20.16
C ARG A 205 -19.15 -3.64 -20.23
N GLN A 206 -20.07 -3.09 -21.02
CA GLN A 206 -20.29 -1.65 -21.14
C GLN A 206 -20.77 -1.00 -19.83
N GLN A 207 -21.32 -1.79 -18.91
CA GLN A 207 -21.80 -1.34 -17.60
C GLN A 207 -20.70 -1.33 -16.53
N TRP A 208 -19.52 -1.84 -16.84
CA TRP A 208 -18.41 -1.90 -15.87
C TRP A 208 -17.74 -0.55 -15.65
N PHE A 209 -17.90 0.38 -16.59
CA PHE A 209 -17.24 1.68 -16.56
C PHE A 209 -18.22 2.80 -16.87
N ASP A 210 -17.92 3.98 -16.33
CA ASP A 210 -18.63 5.22 -16.62
C ASP A 210 -17.86 6.01 -17.70
N GLN A 211 -18.58 6.74 -18.56
CA GLN A 211 -17.97 7.56 -19.60
C GLN A 211 -17.13 8.71 -19.02
N ASN A 212 -17.50 9.21 -17.83
CA ASN A 212 -16.70 10.16 -17.10
C ASN A 212 -15.52 9.42 -16.45
N VAL A 213 -14.34 9.59 -17.03
CA VAL A 213 -13.08 9.02 -16.52
C VAL A 213 -12.81 9.42 -15.06
N PHE A 214 -13.26 10.61 -14.63
CA PHE A 214 -13.13 11.08 -13.25
C PHE A 214 -14.34 10.72 -12.37
N GLY A 215 -15.35 10.02 -12.91
CA GLY A 215 -16.51 9.53 -12.19
C GLY A 215 -16.19 8.33 -11.29
N SER A 216 -17.18 7.89 -10.51
CA SER A 216 -17.11 6.58 -9.85
C SER A 216 -17.24 5.50 -10.91
N GLN A 217 -16.31 4.56 -10.95
CA GLN A 217 -16.33 3.47 -11.92
C GLN A 217 -16.99 2.24 -11.26
N PRO A 218 -18.05 1.65 -11.85
CA PRO A 218 -18.70 0.48 -11.29
C PRO A 218 -17.74 -0.66 -10.96
N TYR A 219 -16.74 -0.93 -11.80
CA TYR A 219 -15.77 -2.00 -11.54
C TYR A 219 -14.97 -1.84 -10.23
N MET A 220 -14.89 -0.62 -9.67
CA MET A 220 -14.17 -0.37 -8.42
C MET A 220 -14.89 -0.96 -7.20
N THR A 221 -16.17 -1.35 -7.33
CA THR A 221 -16.93 -2.01 -6.26
C THR A 221 -17.02 -3.51 -6.44
N PHE A 222 -16.42 -4.08 -7.49
CA PHE A 222 -16.46 -5.52 -7.73
C PHE A 222 -15.55 -6.24 -6.75
N GLY A 223 -16.07 -7.30 -6.16
CA GLY A 223 -15.33 -8.14 -5.24
C GLY A 223 -16.06 -9.46 -4.99
N VAL A 224 -15.49 -10.26 -4.12
CA VAL A 224 -16.08 -11.53 -3.71
C VAL A 224 -17.28 -11.29 -2.82
N VAL A 225 -18.37 -11.99 -3.13
CA VAL A 225 -19.61 -12.02 -2.35
C VAL A 225 -19.36 -12.81 -1.07
N THR A 226 -19.75 -12.24 0.06
CA THR A 226 -19.55 -12.86 1.37
C THR A 226 -20.81 -12.80 2.22
N ASP A 227 -20.92 -13.70 3.20
CA ASP A 227 -21.92 -13.58 4.26
C ASP A 227 -21.53 -12.52 5.32
N ASN A 228 -22.40 -12.30 6.31
CA ASN A 228 -22.16 -11.34 7.40
C ASN A 228 -20.95 -11.67 8.30
N LYS A 229 -20.35 -12.86 8.15
CA LYS A 229 -19.17 -13.32 8.86
C LYS A 229 -17.91 -13.30 7.99
N PHE A 230 -18.00 -12.76 6.77
CA PHE A 230 -16.94 -12.70 5.77
C PHE A 230 -16.58 -14.06 5.16
N HIS A 231 -17.46 -15.06 5.23
CA HIS A 231 -17.25 -16.30 4.48
C HIS A 231 -17.63 -16.06 3.01
N PRO A 232 -16.71 -16.31 2.06
CA PRO A 232 -17.03 -16.16 0.65
C PRO A 232 -17.93 -17.30 0.17
N GLN A 233 -18.64 -17.02 -0.92
CA GLN A 233 -19.63 -17.94 -1.49
C GLN A 233 -19.13 -18.61 -2.78
N ILE A 234 -19.60 -19.83 -3.00
CA ILE A 234 -19.50 -20.55 -4.27
C ILE A 234 -20.91 -21.03 -4.60
N GLU A 235 -21.45 -20.59 -5.73
CA GLU A 235 -22.83 -20.90 -6.14
C GLU A 235 -23.87 -20.57 -5.05
N GLY A 236 -23.66 -19.45 -4.35
CA GLY A 236 -24.50 -18.94 -3.26
C GLY A 236 -24.34 -19.66 -1.93
N ARG A 237 -23.39 -20.60 -1.79
CA ARG A 237 -23.11 -21.33 -0.55
C ARG A 237 -21.82 -20.83 0.09
N SER A 238 -21.90 -20.40 1.35
CA SER A 238 -20.72 -19.98 2.11
C SER A 238 -19.78 -21.15 2.40
N VAL A 239 -18.47 -20.92 2.30
CA VAL A 239 -17.43 -21.86 2.76
C VAL A 239 -17.07 -21.56 4.21
N GLU A 240 -17.47 -22.42 5.15
CA GLU A 240 -17.55 -22.13 6.60
C GLU A 240 -16.22 -21.81 7.30
N ASN A 241 -15.09 -22.20 6.72
CA ASN A 241 -13.76 -22.00 7.28
C ASN A 241 -12.84 -21.17 6.38
N LEU A 242 -13.38 -20.58 5.30
CA LEU A 242 -12.66 -19.63 4.46
C LEU A 242 -13.18 -18.23 4.74
N TYR A 243 -12.28 -17.26 4.86
CA TYR A 243 -12.64 -15.85 5.12
C TYR A 243 -12.03 -14.93 4.07
N ALA A 244 -12.81 -14.04 3.47
CA ALA A 244 -12.31 -13.01 2.56
C ALA A 244 -12.10 -11.69 3.30
N VAL A 245 -10.99 -10.99 3.02
CA VAL A 245 -10.67 -9.70 3.66
C VAL A 245 -10.02 -8.71 2.69
N GLY A 246 -10.02 -7.44 3.10
CA GLY A 246 -9.38 -6.35 2.36
C GLY A 246 -10.03 -6.03 1.03
N SER A 247 -9.21 -5.66 0.04
CA SER A 247 -9.70 -5.18 -1.26
C SER A 247 -10.32 -6.26 -2.15
N LEU A 248 -10.33 -7.51 -1.69
CA LEU A 248 -11.06 -8.59 -2.36
C LEU A 248 -12.56 -8.48 -2.13
N LEU A 249 -13.00 -7.83 -1.05
CA LEU A 249 -14.41 -7.67 -0.70
C LEU A 249 -15.15 -6.77 -1.68
N GLU A 250 -16.42 -7.08 -1.92
CA GLU A 250 -17.28 -6.26 -2.77
C GLU A 250 -17.72 -4.94 -2.11
N SER A 251 -18.39 -4.10 -2.91
CA SER A 251 -19.11 -2.89 -2.51
C SER A 251 -18.29 -1.65 -2.16
N ALA A 252 -17.03 -1.76 -1.73
CA ALA A 252 -16.24 -0.60 -1.32
C ALA A 252 -15.48 0.05 -2.50
N ASN A 253 -15.86 1.27 -2.90
CA ASN A 253 -15.03 2.05 -3.83
C ASN A 253 -13.89 2.73 -3.06
N CYS A 254 -12.90 1.92 -2.70
CA CYS A 254 -11.78 2.33 -1.85
C CYS A 254 -10.99 3.53 -2.41
N LEU A 255 -10.97 3.71 -3.75
CA LEU A 255 -10.28 4.83 -4.39
C LEU A 255 -11.04 6.14 -4.22
N LYS A 256 -12.37 6.13 -4.40
CA LYS A 256 -13.21 7.32 -4.24
C LYS A 256 -13.43 7.71 -2.78
N GLU A 257 -13.58 6.71 -1.93
CA GLU A 257 -13.85 6.89 -0.50
C GLU A 257 -12.57 7.17 0.31
N ALA A 258 -11.39 6.96 -0.27
CA ALA A 258 -10.10 6.96 0.43
C ALA A 258 -10.10 6.01 1.65
N SER A 259 -10.83 4.89 1.55
CA SER A 259 -11.13 3.97 2.66
C SER A 259 -10.30 2.68 2.65
N GLY A 260 -9.53 2.41 1.59
CA GLY A 260 -8.93 1.08 1.34
C GLY A 260 -8.04 0.52 2.46
N ALA A 261 -7.22 1.36 3.10
CA ALA A 261 -6.42 0.93 4.24
C ALA A 261 -7.29 0.58 5.46
N GLY A 262 -8.33 1.37 5.71
CA GLY A 262 -9.30 1.12 6.78
C GLY A 262 -10.06 -0.18 6.56
N VAL A 263 -10.58 -0.39 5.34
CA VAL A 263 -11.26 -1.64 4.96
C VAL A 263 -10.35 -2.84 5.18
N SER A 264 -9.09 -2.76 4.74
CA SER A 264 -8.11 -3.86 4.88
C SER A 264 -7.81 -4.21 6.33
N ILE A 265 -7.54 -3.21 7.18
CA ILE A 265 -7.20 -3.44 8.59
C ILE A 265 -8.42 -3.92 9.37
N LEU A 266 -9.58 -3.27 9.19
CA LEU A 266 -10.77 -3.57 9.98
C LEU A 266 -11.39 -4.91 9.63
N SER A 267 -11.43 -5.29 8.34
CA SER A 267 -11.91 -6.62 7.94
C SER A 267 -11.00 -7.73 8.46
N ALA A 268 -9.67 -7.58 8.36
CA ALA A 268 -8.71 -8.53 8.89
C ALA A 268 -8.83 -8.70 10.42
N LEU A 269 -8.93 -7.60 11.17
CA LEU A 269 -9.11 -7.65 12.62
C LEU A 269 -10.45 -8.29 13.01
N ASN A 270 -11.52 -8.00 12.28
CA ASN A 270 -12.83 -8.60 12.53
C ASN A 270 -12.81 -10.12 12.31
N VAL A 271 -12.23 -10.58 11.21
CA VAL A 271 -12.08 -12.01 10.91
C VAL A 271 -11.19 -12.70 11.93
N ALA A 272 -10.05 -12.11 12.30
CA ALA A 272 -9.19 -12.66 13.34
C ALA A 272 -9.93 -12.82 14.68
N ASN A 273 -10.73 -11.82 15.07
CA ASN A 273 -11.57 -11.92 16.27
C ASN A 273 -12.65 -13.00 16.17
N ASN A 274 -13.24 -13.22 15.00
CA ASN A 274 -14.22 -14.28 14.80
C ASN A 274 -13.60 -15.67 14.93
N ILE A 275 -12.39 -15.87 14.38
CA ILE A 275 -11.65 -17.12 14.48
C ILE A 275 -11.27 -17.41 15.95
N LEU A 276 -10.80 -16.40 16.69
CA LEU A 276 -10.39 -16.55 18.09
C LEU A 276 -11.54 -16.76 19.09
N LYS A 277 -12.78 -16.48 18.69
CA LYS A 277 -13.99 -16.67 19.53
C LYS A 277 -14.64 -18.04 19.37
N ARG A 278 -14.20 -18.84 18.40
CA ARG A 278 -14.58 -20.26 18.28
C ARG A 278 -13.85 -21.07 19.33
#